data_AF-A0AAX0B758-F1
#
_entry.id   AF-A0AAX0B758-F1
#
_cell.length_a   1.000
_cell.length_b   1.000
_cell.length_c   1.000
_cell.angle_alpha   90.00
_cell.angle_beta   90.00
_cell.angle_gamma   90.00
#
_symmetry.space_group_name_H-M   'P 1'
#
loop_
_entity.id
_entity.type
_entity.pdbx_description
1 polymer ?
#
loop_
_entity_poly.entity_id
_entity_poly.type
_entity_poly.pdbx_seq_one_letter_code
_entity_poly.pdbx_strand_id
1 'polypeptide(L)'
;MYRFLNSQNFNWRKFLLLLSSSIIQNIVNPLTSEDRINVLVIDDPLYSRNRIKHVDVLARVRNHVSHKYVKSFRLLTLGWSDGNTFLPLAFTLLSSEKKENRLCSENQSIDKRTNGSKLRKEAVLKSPEVMLNLLKKAKGFGIPDSYFLFDSWFTYPKTLIEIAKLKFNTIAMVKAMPRVYYNYDGKSLNLKSLYASLKKKRGKAKILSSVIVGIGHDDDGNEINAKIVFVRDRNRSRK
;
A
#
# COMPACT_ATOMS: atom_id res chain seq x y z
N MET A 1 -0.78 -14.66 -30.61
CA MET A 1 -1.29 -14.01 -29.37
C MET A 1 -1.03 -14.83 -28.10
N TYR A 2 -1.48 -16.08 -27.97
CA TYR A 2 -1.30 -16.88 -26.74
C TYR A 2 0.16 -17.12 -26.31
N ARG A 3 1.09 -17.36 -27.25
CA ARG A 3 2.53 -17.49 -26.94
C ARG A 3 3.11 -16.24 -26.27
N PHE A 4 2.64 -15.06 -26.68
CA PHE A 4 3.06 -13.79 -26.13
C PHE A 4 2.55 -13.60 -24.70
N LEU A 5 1.25 -13.88 -24.46
CA LEU A 5 0.64 -13.78 -23.13
C LEU A 5 1.20 -14.81 -22.12
N ASN A 6 1.58 -16.00 -22.60
CA ASN A 6 2.09 -17.07 -21.74
C ASN A 6 3.61 -17.01 -21.50
N SER A 7 4.31 -16.05 -22.12
CA SER A 7 5.76 -15.93 -21.95
C SER A 7 6.12 -15.43 -20.55
N GLN A 8 7.02 -16.15 -19.90
CA GLN A 8 7.51 -15.86 -18.54
C GLN A 8 8.63 -14.80 -18.55
N ASN A 9 9.08 -14.39 -19.73
CA ASN A 9 10.19 -13.47 -19.91
C ASN A 9 9.74 -12.01 -19.99
N PHE A 10 8.48 -11.73 -20.38
CA PHE A 10 8.02 -10.34 -20.49
C PHE A 10 7.89 -9.68 -19.12
N ASN A 11 8.41 -8.46 -19.03
CA ASN A 11 8.31 -7.64 -17.83
C ASN A 11 7.13 -6.68 -17.95
N TRP A 12 5.91 -7.21 -17.75
CA TRP A 12 4.67 -6.44 -17.80
C TRP A 12 4.66 -5.25 -16.84
N ARG A 13 5.29 -5.39 -15.67
CA ARG A 13 5.38 -4.30 -14.69
C ARG A 13 6.27 -3.16 -15.20
N LYS A 14 7.44 -3.48 -15.75
CA LYS A 14 8.33 -2.48 -16.35
C LYS A 14 7.66 -1.79 -17.53
N PHE A 15 6.98 -2.55 -18.38
CA PHE A 15 6.21 -1.97 -19.50
C PHE A 15 5.16 -0.97 -19.01
N LEU A 16 4.34 -1.36 -18.01
CA LEU A 16 3.32 -0.49 -17.46
C LEU A 16 3.92 0.76 -16.81
N LEU A 17 5.00 0.61 -16.03
CA LEU A 17 5.71 1.73 -15.41
C LEU A 17 6.26 2.72 -16.46
N LEU A 18 6.89 2.22 -17.52
CA LEU A 18 7.43 3.06 -18.60
C LEU A 18 6.31 3.78 -19.35
N LEU A 19 5.22 3.08 -19.66
CA LEU A 19 4.07 3.68 -20.33
C LEU A 19 3.45 4.78 -19.47
N SER A 20 3.16 4.49 -18.20
CA SER A 20 2.58 5.47 -17.29
C SER A 20 3.52 6.65 -17.03
N SER A 21 4.82 6.42 -16.88
CA SER A 21 5.82 7.49 -16.77
C SER A 21 5.82 8.39 -18.00
N SER A 22 5.80 7.81 -19.21
CA SER A 22 5.70 8.57 -20.46
C SER A 22 4.42 9.39 -20.56
N ILE A 23 3.27 8.82 -20.18
CA ILE A 23 1.98 9.54 -20.17
C ILE A 23 2.05 10.71 -19.17
N ILE A 24 2.55 10.49 -17.96
CA ILE A 24 2.67 11.55 -16.95
C ILE A 24 3.56 12.68 -17.47
N GLN A 25 4.75 12.35 -17.98
CA GLN A 25 5.74 13.36 -18.38
C GLN A 25 5.35 14.11 -19.67
N ASN A 26 4.83 13.39 -20.68
CA ASN A 26 4.64 13.96 -22.02
C ASN A 26 3.21 14.43 -22.28
N ILE A 27 2.23 13.96 -21.52
CA ILE A 27 0.81 14.27 -21.75
C ILE A 27 0.22 15.04 -20.57
N VAL A 28 0.39 14.53 -19.34
CA VAL A 28 -0.27 15.13 -18.17
C VAL A 28 0.45 16.39 -17.72
N ASN A 29 1.76 16.31 -17.48
CA ASN A 29 2.55 17.41 -16.94
C ASN A 29 2.42 18.72 -17.75
N PRO A 30 2.51 18.72 -19.10
CA PRO A 30 2.38 19.95 -19.89
C PRO A 30 0.99 20.61 -19.81
N LEU A 31 -0.03 19.87 -19.37
CA LEU A 31 -1.41 20.33 -19.22
C LEU A 31 -1.76 20.72 -17.78
N THR A 32 -0.78 20.70 -16.88
CA THR A 32 -0.97 20.96 -15.44
C THR A 32 0.06 21.98 -14.93
N SER A 33 -0.27 22.65 -13.83
CA SER A 33 0.66 23.58 -13.17
C SER A 33 1.79 22.84 -12.45
N GLU A 34 2.95 23.46 -12.30
CA GLU A 34 4.06 22.91 -11.49
C GLU A 34 3.67 22.70 -10.01
N ASP A 35 2.78 23.55 -9.47
CA ASP A 35 2.25 23.45 -8.10
C ASP A 35 1.20 22.32 -7.93
N ARG A 36 0.96 21.52 -8.97
CA ARG A 36 -0.06 20.46 -8.93
C ARG A 36 0.37 19.36 -7.97
N ILE A 37 -0.39 19.22 -6.89
CA ILE A 37 -0.21 18.13 -5.93
C ILE A 37 -0.57 16.81 -6.61
N ASN A 38 0.34 15.86 -6.56
CA ASN A 38 0.14 14.49 -7.04
C ASN A 38 0.40 13.47 -5.92
N VAL A 39 -0.15 12.28 -6.11
CA VAL A 39 -0.16 11.25 -5.09
C VAL A 39 0.13 9.89 -5.68
N LEU A 40 0.90 9.11 -4.95
CA LEU A 40 0.96 7.67 -5.10
C LEU A 40 -0.08 7.05 -4.18
N VAL A 41 -0.85 6.09 -4.69
CA VAL A 41 -1.88 5.39 -3.92
C VAL A 41 -1.63 3.90 -4.02
N ILE A 42 -1.69 3.21 -2.88
CA ILE A 42 -1.73 1.74 -2.87
C ILE A 42 -3.02 1.22 -2.26
N ASP A 43 -3.57 0.20 -2.91
CA ASP A 43 -4.76 -0.52 -2.47
C ASP A 43 -4.61 -2.01 -2.79
N ASP A 44 -5.33 -2.88 -2.09
CA ASP A 44 -5.23 -4.33 -2.20
C ASP A 44 -6.58 -5.05 -2.38
N PRO A 45 -7.40 -4.67 -3.38
CA PRO A 45 -8.67 -5.32 -3.62
C PRO A 45 -8.54 -6.85 -3.81
N LEU A 46 -9.60 -7.56 -3.42
CA LEU A 46 -9.68 -9.00 -3.61
C LEU A 46 -9.90 -9.34 -5.09
N TYR A 47 -8.97 -10.09 -5.68
CA TYR A 47 -9.04 -10.51 -7.08
C TYR A 47 -9.59 -11.93 -7.20
N SER A 48 -10.90 -12.05 -7.05
CA SER A 48 -11.61 -13.33 -7.03
C SER A 48 -11.45 -14.08 -8.35
N ARG A 49 -11.07 -15.36 -8.24
CA ARG A 49 -10.88 -16.28 -9.37
C ARG A 49 -11.43 -17.67 -9.03
N ASN A 50 -12.69 -17.70 -8.57
CA ASN A 50 -13.33 -18.93 -8.07
C ASN A 50 -13.38 -20.12 -9.04
N ARG A 51 -13.36 -19.88 -10.35
CA ARG A 51 -13.38 -20.93 -11.38
C ARG A 51 -11.99 -21.49 -11.73
N ILE A 52 -10.93 -20.87 -11.23
CA ILE A 52 -9.55 -21.29 -11.51
C ILE A 52 -9.18 -22.49 -10.63
N LYS A 53 -8.64 -23.53 -11.28
CA LYS A 53 -8.18 -24.76 -10.62
C LYS A 53 -6.66 -24.95 -10.65
N HIS A 54 -5.98 -24.46 -11.68
CA HIS A 54 -4.55 -24.71 -11.92
C HIS A 54 -3.81 -23.40 -12.22
N VAL A 55 -3.57 -22.60 -11.18
CA VAL A 55 -2.69 -21.43 -11.26
C VAL A 55 -1.71 -21.50 -10.10
N ASP A 56 -0.43 -21.30 -10.41
CA ASP A 56 0.64 -21.34 -9.43
C ASP A 56 0.33 -20.44 -8.24
N VAL A 57 0.67 -20.92 -7.04
CA VAL A 57 0.47 -20.22 -5.77
C VAL A 57 -0.96 -19.74 -5.53
N LEU A 58 -1.99 -20.32 -6.16
CA LEU A 58 -3.39 -20.02 -5.83
C LEU A 58 -3.65 -20.29 -4.34
N ALA A 59 -4.27 -19.35 -3.64
CA ALA A 59 -4.57 -19.47 -2.22
C ALA A 59 -6.07 -19.36 -1.92
N ARG A 60 -6.45 -19.81 -0.72
CA ARG A 60 -7.77 -19.57 -0.16
C ARG A 60 -7.71 -18.28 0.67
N VAL A 61 -8.46 -17.26 0.26
CA VAL A 61 -8.46 -15.94 0.90
C VAL A 61 -9.83 -15.67 1.50
N ARG A 62 -9.88 -15.11 2.72
CA ARG A 62 -11.13 -14.70 3.34
C ARG A 62 -11.61 -13.41 2.69
N ASN A 63 -12.77 -13.45 2.04
CA ASN A 63 -13.47 -12.26 1.63
C ASN A 63 -14.16 -11.65 2.86
N HIS A 64 -13.71 -10.47 3.27
CA HIS A 64 -14.25 -9.75 4.43
C HIS A 64 -15.63 -9.15 4.17
N VAL A 65 -16.00 -8.90 2.90
CA VAL A 65 -17.31 -8.37 2.51
C VAL A 65 -18.37 -9.46 2.57
N SER A 66 -18.09 -10.61 1.97
CA SER A 66 -19.06 -11.72 1.90
C SER A 66 -18.94 -12.71 3.06
N HIS A 67 -18.00 -12.49 3.98
CA HIS A 67 -17.63 -13.41 5.08
C HIS A 67 -17.36 -14.87 4.65
N LYS A 68 -16.88 -15.08 3.42
CA LYS A 68 -16.64 -16.42 2.84
C LYS A 68 -15.19 -16.57 2.40
N TYR A 69 -14.69 -17.79 2.41
CA TYR A 69 -13.40 -18.11 1.79
C TYR A 69 -13.57 -18.34 0.28
N VAL A 70 -12.72 -17.71 -0.52
CA VAL A 70 -12.72 -17.80 -1.98
C VAL A 70 -11.34 -18.19 -2.50
N LYS A 71 -11.29 -18.81 -3.69
CA LYS A 71 -10.03 -19.07 -4.39
C LYS A 71 -9.61 -17.78 -5.11
N SER A 72 -8.54 -17.15 -4.65
CA SER A 72 -8.26 -15.77 -5.02
C SER A 72 -6.80 -15.39 -4.77
N PHE A 73 -6.44 -14.22 -5.31
CA PHE A 73 -5.29 -13.43 -4.91
C PHE A 73 -5.77 -12.10 -4.30
N ARG A 74 -4.89 -11.42 -3.55
CA ARG A 74 -5.06 -9.99 -3.24
C ARG A 74 -4.28 -9.20 -4.31
N LEU A 75 -4.95 -8.32 -5.03
CA LEU A 75 -4.32 -7.54 -6.10
C LEU A 75 -3.78 -6.24 -5.50
N LEU A 76 -2.53 -6.26 -5.05
CA LEU A 76 -1.86 -5.07 -4.56
C LEU A 76 -1.51 -4.17 -5.75
N THR A 77 -2.13 -3.00 -5.84
CA THR A 77 -2.01 -2.08 -6.97
C THR A 77 -1.45 -0.75 -6.52
N LEU A 78 -0.34 -0.33 -7.14
CA LEU A 78 0.21 1.01 -7.03
C LEU A 78 -0.28 1.86 -8.20
N GLY A 79 -0.87 3.00 -7.90
CA GLY A 79 -1.32 3.98 -8.88
C GLY A 79 -0.77 5.38 -8.59
N TRP A 80 -0.80 6.21 -9.62
CA TRP A 80 -0.50 7.63 -9.55
C TRP A 80 -1.77 8.43 -9.83
N SER A 81 -1.94 9.56 -9.16
CA SER A 81 -3.02 10.50 -9.45
C SER A 81 -2.60 11.93 -9.18
N ASP A 82 -3.11 12.87 -9.97
CA ASP A 82 -3.04 14.31 -9.67
C ASP A 82 -4.36 14.81 -9.03
N GLY A 83 -5.29 13.92 -8.69
CA GLY A 83 -6.63 14.23 -8.20
C GLY A 83 -7.70 14.41 -9.29
N ASN A 84 -7.32 14.42 -10.58
CA ASN A 84 -8.28 14.41 -11.71
C ASN A 84 -8.10 13.17 -12.61
N THR A 85 -6.85 12.76 -12.82
CA THR A 85 -6.45 11.60 -13.60
C THR A 85 -5.92 10.52 -12.65
N PHE A 86 -6.13 9.25 -13.01
CA PHE A 86 -5.55 8.11 -12.32
C PHE A 86 -4.87 7.20 -13.32
N LEU A 87 -3.61 6.84 -13.05
CA LEU A 87 -2.81 5.95 -13.89
C LEU A 87 -2.29 4.77 -13.07
N PRO A 88 -2.56 3.52 -13.49
CA PRO A 88 -1.97 2.36 -12.84
C PRO A 88 -0.47 2.30 -13.15
N LEU A 89 0.36 2.16 -12.11
CA LEU A 89 1.81 2.09 -12.28
C LEU A 89 2.31 0.65 -12.29
N ALA A 90 1.87 -0.13 -11.30
CA ALA A 90 2.36 -1.48 -11.09
C ALA A 90 1.40 -2.27 -10.20
N PHE A 91 1.44 -3.59 -10.30
CA PHE A 91 0.67 -4.46 -9.42
C PHE A 91 1.39 -5.78 -9.12
N THR A 92 0.95 -6.42 -8.04
CA THR A 92 1.33 -7.78 -7.66
C THR A 92 0.10 -8.55 -7.22
N LEU A 93 -0.07 -9.77 -7.74
CA LEU A 93 -1.05 -10.72 -7.22
C LEU A 93 -0.44 -11.42 -6.02
N LEU A 94 -0.84 -10.99 -4.81
CA LEU A 94 -0.39 -11.59 -3.57
C LEU A 94 -1.15 -12.88 -3.27
N SER A 95 -0.36 -13.91 -2.97
CA SER A 95 -0.79 -15.20 -2.43
C SER A 95 -0.59 -15.24 -0.91
N SER A 96 -0.92 -16.36 -0.28
CA SER A 96 -0.62 -16.60 1.12
C SER A 96 0.86 -16.92 1.31
N GLU A 97 1.50 -16.25 2.27
CA GLU A 97 2.85 -16.55 2.77
C GLU A 97 2.92 -17.99 3.31
N LYS A 98 1.88 -18.42 4.02
CA LYS A 98 1.80 -19.76 4.61
C LYS A 98 1.50 -20.81 3.55
N LYS A 99 2.39 -21.79 3.43
CA LYS A 99 2.29 -22.87 2.42
C LYS A 99 1.01 -23.69 2.56
N GLU A 100 0.56 -23.95 3.79
CA GLU A 100 -0.69 -24.67 4.10
C GLU A 100 -1.95 -24.03 3.50
N ASN A 101 -1.93 -22.71 3.28
CA ASN A 101 -3.07 -21.97 2.73
C ASN A 101 -3.04 -21.86 1.19
N ARG A 102 -1.98 -22.37 0.55
CA ARG A 102 -1.84 -22.43 -0.90
C ARG A 102 -2.41 -23.74 -1.42
N LEU A 103 -3.38 -23.62 -2.32
CA LEU A 103 -4.05 -24.73 -3.00
C LEU A 103 -3.19 -25.33 -4.12
N CYS A 104 -2.31 -24.51 -4.70
CA CYS A 104 -1.37 -24.94 -5.73
C CYS A 104 0.05 -24.56 -5.30
N SER A 105 1.00 -25.46 -5.51
CA SER A 105 2.43 -25.18 -5.33
C SER A 105 2.95 -24.24 -6.43
N GLU A 106 4.15 -23.72 -6.21
CA GLU A 106 4.91 -23.07 -7.28
C GLU A 106 5.40 -24.12 -8.28
N ASN A 107 5.29 -23.83 -9.57
CA ASN A 107 5.83 -24.69 -10.62
C ASN A 107 7.36 -24.62 -10.62
N GLN A 108 8.00 -25.73 -10.25
CA GLN A 108 9.46 -25.83 -10.13
C GLN A 108 10.20 -25.86 -11.48
N SER A 109 9.50 -26.13 -12.59
CA SER A 109 10.09 -26.16 -13.94
C SER A 109 10.40 -24.77 -14.51
N ILE A 110 9.95 -23.70 -13.85
CA ILE A 110 10.17 -22.33 -14.31
C ILE A 110 11.61 -21.90 -14.01
N ASP A 111 12.31 -21.40 -15.03
CA ASP A 111 13.65 -20.84 -14.85
C ASP A 111 13.62 -19.65 -13.88
N LYS A 112 14.41 -19.75 -12.81
CA LYS A 112 14.47 -18.78 -11.70
C LYS A 112 15.02 -17.41 -12.10
N ARG A 113 15.65 -17.28 -13.27
CA ARG A 113 16.16 -16.01 -13.83
C ARG A 113 15.05 -15.18 -14.48
N THR A 114 13.94 -15.82 -14.86
CA THR A 114 12.83 -15.18 -15.58
C THR A 114 12.06 -14.19 -14.70
N ASN A 115 11.37 -13.23 -15.35
CA ASN A 115 10.49 -12.30 -14.66
C ASN A 115 9.30 -13.03 -14.01
N GLY A 116 8.79 -14.07 -14.66
CA GLY A 116 7.72 -14.93 -14.14
C GLY A 116 8.07 -15.61 -12.82
N SER A 117 9.30 -16.09 -12.64
CA SER A 117 9.75 -16.64 -11.35
C SER A 117 9.88 -15.56 -10.28
N LYS A 118 10.49 -14.42 -10.62
CA LYS A 118 10.64 -13.29 -9.68
C LYS A 118 9.29 -12.81 -9.15
N LEU A 119 8.27 -12.72 -10.01
CA LEU A 119 6.90 -12.35 -9.62
C LEU A 119 6.26 -13.38 -8.68
N ARG A 120 6.47 -14.68 -8.88
CA ARG A 120 5.95 -15.74 -8.01
C ARG A 120 6.58 -15.70 -6.62
N LYS A 121 7.89 -15.45 -6.55
CA LYS A 121 8.58 -15.22 -5.28
C LYS A 121 8.05 -13.99 -4.56
N GLU A 122 7.85 -12.89 -5.28
CA GLU A 122 7.29 -11.65 -4.71
C GLU A 122 5.83 -11.86 -4.25
N ALA A 123 5.05 -12.69 -4.95
CA ALA A 123 3.65 -12.96 -4.64
C ALA A 123 3.43 -13.60 -3.25
N VAL A 124 4.41 -14.30 -2.68
CA VAL A 124 4.30 -14.94 -1.37
C VAL A 124 4.92 -14.11 -0.23
N LEU A 125 5.47 -12.94 -0.53
CA LEU A 125 6.00 -12.02 0.47
C LEU A 125 4.87 -11.30 1.22
N LYS A 126 5.22 -10.71 2.37
CA LYS A 126 4.28 -9.89 3.14
C LYS A 126 3.89 -8.64 2.35
N SER A 127 2.61 -8.28 2.40
CA SER A 127 2.08 -7.13 1.65
C SER A 127 2.87 -5.82 1.86
N PRO A 128 3.28 -5.45 3.10
CA PRO A 128 4.09 -4.24 3.31
C PRO A 128 5.46 -4.29 2.62
N GLU A 129 6.09 -5.46 2.55
CA GLU A 129 7.38 -5.63 1.87
C GLU A 129 7.23 -5.45 0.35
N VAL A 130 6.18 -6.04 -0.23
CA VAL A 130 5.87 -5.87 -1.66
C VAL A 130 5.55 -4.41 -1.98
N MET A 131 4.77 -3.73 -1.11
CA MET A 131 4.50 -2.30 -1.23
C MET A 131 5.79 -1.48 -1.30
N LEU A 132 6.73 -1.70 -0.38
CA LEU A 132 8.03 -1.00 -0.38
C LEU A 132 8.82 -1.28 -1.67
N ASN A 133 8.79 -2.51 -2.18
CA ASN A 133 9.42 -2.86 -3.46
C ASN A 133 8.77 -2.14 -4.66
N LEU A 134 7.44 -1.99 -4.66
CA LEU A 134 6.72 -1.23 -5.69
C LEU A 134 7.07 0.26 -5.64
N LEU A 135 7.15 0.86 -4.44
CA LEU A 135 7.55 2.25 -4.25
C LEU A 135 9.00 2.51 -4.73
N LYS A 136 9.95 1.65 -4.34
CA LYS A 136 11.34 1.73 -4.81
C LYS A 136 11.43 1.69 -6.34
N LYS A 137 10.64 0.81 -6.98
CA LYS A 137 10.56 0.72 -8.44
C LYS A 137 10.00 2.02 -9.04
N ALA A 138 8.85 2.51 -8.56
CA ALA A 138 8.25 3.74 -9.07
C ALA A 138 9.21 4.94 -8.98
N LYS A 139 9.90 5.09 -7.83
CA LYS A 139 10.92 6.11 -7.64
C LYS A 139 12.07 6.00 -8.64
N GLY A 140 12.54 4.79 -8.92
CA GLY A 140 13.58 4.53 -9.91
C GLY A 140 13.18 4.85 -11.36
N PHE A 141 11.88 4.96 -11.65
CA PHE A 141 11.36 5.39 -12.97
C PHE A 141 11.00 6.88 -13.02
N GLY A 142 11.37 7.66 -11.99
CA GLY A 142 11.15 9.10 -11.96
C GLY A 142 9.66 9.49 -11.94
N ILE A 143 8.81 8.64 -11.36
CA ILE A 143 7.39 8.99 -11.18
C ILE A 143 7.31 10.14 -10.15
N PRO A 144 6.69 11.27 -10.48
CA PRO A 144 6.55 12.37 -9.53
C PRO A 144 5.61 11.98 -8.40
N ASP A 145 5.98 12.32 -7.17
CA ASP A 145 5.20 12.05 -5.97
C ASP A 145 5.26 13.21 -4.98
N SER A 146 4.12 13.80 -4.64
CA SER A 146 4.01 14.75 -3.53
C SER A 146 3.67 14.04 -2.22
N TYR A 147 2.75 13.06 -2.29
CA TYR A 147 2.36 12.24 -1.14
C TYR A 147 2.14 10.78 -1.49
N PHE A 148 2.35 9.89 -0.51
CA PHE A 148 1.98 8.49 -0.58
C PHE A 148 0.77 8.20 0.32
N LEU A 149 -0.27 7.60 -0.26
CA LEU A 149 -1.56 7.34 0.36
C LEU A 149 -1.86 5.84 0.48
N PHE A 150 -2.37 5.42 1.64
CA PHE A 150 -2.84 4.05 1.84
C PHE A 150 -3.81 3.88 3.00
N ASP A 151 -4.54 2.76 2.97
CA ASP A 151 -5.45 2.35 4.04
C ASP A 151 -4.69 1.85 5.29
N SER A 152 -5.37 1.95 6.43
CA SER A 152 -5.04 1.44 7.76
C SER A 152 -4.55 0.00 7.85
N TRP A 153 -4.75 -0.81 6.82
CA TRP A 153 -4.18 -2.16 6.73
C TRP A 153 -2.65 -2.17 6.64
N PHE A 154 -2.02 -1.06 6.21
CA PHE A 154 -0.56 -0.96 6.07
C PHE A 154 0.10 -0.10 7.15
N THR A 155 -0.69 0.57 8.00
CA THR A 155 -0.24 1.64 8.92
C THR A 155 0.30 1.09 10.24
N TYR A 156 1.39 0.34 10.15
CA TYR A 156 2.20 -0.09 11.30
C TYR A 156 3.43 0.83 11.44
N PRO A 157 3.90 1.12 12.68
CA PRO A 157 5.06 2.00 12.88
C PRO A 157 6.29 1.59 12.06
N LYS A 158 6.63 0.30 12.07
CA LYS A 158 7.74 -0.24 11.26
C LYS A 158 7.59 0.09 9.77
N THR A 159 6.38 -0.05 9.22
CA THR A 159 6.11 0.26 7.81
C THR A 159 6.28 1.76 7.54
N LEU A 160 5.76 2.62 8.42
CA LEU A 160 5.87 4.08 8.29
C LEU A 160 7.33 4.55 8.34
N ILE A 161 8.13 3.97 9.22
CA ILE A 161 9.57 4.25 9.33
C ILE A 161 10.29 3.89 8.02
N GLU A 162 10.04 2.70 7.48
CA GLU A 162 10.64 2.28 6.20
C GLU A 162 10.23 3.18 5.03
N ILE A 163 8.99 3.67 5.01
CA ILE A 163 8.53 4.63 3.99
C ILE A 163 9.21 6.00 4.19
N ALA A 164 9.36 6.45 5.43
CA ALA A 164 10.04 7.71 5.75
C ALA A 164 11.52 7.67 5.32
N LYS A 165 12.21 6.53 5.49
CA LYS A 165 13.57 6.31 4.98
C LYS A 165 13.66 6.43 3.45
N LEU A 166 12.59 6.05 2.75
CA LEU A 166 12.48 6.25 1.30
C LEU A 166 12.15 7.70 0.90
N LYS A 167 12.03 8.62 1.88
CA LYS A 167 11.74 10.04 1.72
C LYS A 167 10.38 10.33 1.08
N PHE A 168 9.37 9.50 1.34
CA PHE A 168 7.99 9.76 0.92
C PHE A 168 7.20 10.49 2.01
N ASN A 169 6.53 11.58 1.65
CA ASN A 169 5.56 12.23 2.54
C ASN A 169 4.29 11.38 2.60
N THR A 170 3.99 10.80 3.75
CA THR A 170 2.93 9.78 3.85
C THR A 170 1.69 10.31 4.55
N ILE A 171 0.52 10.01 3.99
CA ILE A 171 -0.78 10.23 4.63
C ILE A 171 -1.52 8.90 4.63
N ALA A 172 -1.78 8.35 5.81
CA ALA A 172 -2.45 7.07 5.95
C ALA A 172 -3.50 7.10 7.05
N MET A 173 -4.54 6.28 6.89
CA MET A 173 -5.49 6.06 7.99
C MET A 173 -4.83 5.20 9.07
N VAL A 174 -5.04 5.52 10.35
CA VAL A 174 -4.46 4.76 11.46
C VAL A 174 -5.56 3.92 12.11
N LYS A 175 -5.27 2.65 12.38
CA LYS A 175 -6.18 1.76 13.12
C LYS A 175 -5.89 1.85 14.62
N ALA A 176 -6.95 1.92 15.43
CA ALA A 176 -6.84 1.85 16.88
C ALA A 176 -6.43 0.44 17.34
N MET A 177 -5.13 0.18 17.40
CA MET A 177 -4.56 -1.10 17.81
C MET A 177 -4.08 -1.04 19.27
N PRO A 178 -4.48 -1.98 20.15
CA PRO A 178 -4.13 -1.93 21.57
C PRO A 178 -2.63 -2.01 21.88
N ARG A 179 -1.86 -2.69 21.00
CA ARG A 179 -0.43 -2.96 21.16
C ARG A 179 0.48 -2.03 20.35
N VAL A 180 -0.09 -0.98 19.75
CA VAL A 180 0.69 0.04 19.04
C VAL A 180 0.67 1.30 19.88
N TYR A 181 1.87 1.75 20.23
CA TYR A 181 2.10 2.88 21.11
C TYR A 181 2.83 3.99 20.38
N TYR A 182 2.59 5.21 20.83
CA TYR A 182 3.13 6.44 20.31
C TYR A 182 3.75 7.21 21.47
N ASN A 183 4.93 7.80 21.24
CA ASN A 183 5.58 8.63 22.24
C ASN A 183 4.96 10.02 22.23
N TYR A 184 4.43 10.44 23.38
CA TYR A 184 3.85 11.76 23.56
C TYR A 184 4.10 12.22 25.00
N ASP A 185 4.74 13.37 25.17
CA ASP A 185 5.01 13.98 26.48
C ASP A 185 5.72 13.01 27.45
N GLY A 186 6.78 12.36 26.94
CA GLY A 186 7.56 11.35 27.67
C GLY A 186 6.82 10.03 27.98
N LYS A 187 5.58 9.88 27.52
CA LYS A 187 4.74 8.70 27.79
C LYS A 187 4.50 7.90 26.52
N SER A 188 4.50 6.57 26.65
CA SER A 188 4.10 5.66 25.58
C SER A 188 2.59 5.40 25.64
N LEU A 189 1.83 5.96 24.71
CA LEU A 189 0.37 5.92 24.70
C LEU A 189 -0.17 5.24 23.45
N ASN A 190 -1.14 4.34 23.61
CA ASN A 190 -1.90 3.85 22.46
C ASN A 190 -2.88 4.93 21.95
N LEU A 191 -3.44 4.73 20.76
CA LEU A 191 -4.29 5.73 20.10
C LEU A 191 -5.51 6.15 20.95
N LYS A 192 -6.08 5.24 21.75
CA LYS A 192 -7.25 5.52 22.60
C LYS A 192 -6.85 6.41 23.78
N SER A 193 -5.77 6.06 24.48
CA SER A 193 -5.25 6.84 25.61
C SER A 193 -4.73 8.20 25.16
N LEU A 194 -4.04 8.25 24.00
CA LEU A 194 -3.61 9.49 23.36
C LEU A 194 -4.81 10.38 23.04
N TYR A 195 -5.87 9.84 22.42
CA TYR A 195 -7.06 10.64 22.16
C TYR A 195 -7.71 11.14 23.45
N ALA A 196 -7.74 10.33 24.51
CA ALA A 196 -8.31 10.71 25.80
C ALA A 196 -7.58 11.90 26.43
N SER A 197 -6.24 11.94 26.37
CA SER A 197 -5.41 13.00 26.98
C SER A 197 -5.49 14.35 26.26
N LEU A 198 -5.88 14.38 24.98
CA LEU A 198 -5.90 15.61 24.19
C LEU A 198 -7.14 16.48 24.44
N LYS A 199 -6.96 17.80 24.39
CA LYS A 199 -8.07 18.75 24.29
C LYS A 199 -8.69 18.67 22.89
N LYS A 200 -10.03 18.57 22.82
CA LYS A 200 -10.78 18.51 21.55
C LYS A 200 -11.48 19.83 21.26
N LYS A 201 -11.54 20.20 19.98
CA LYS A 201 -12.38 21.32 19.51
C LYS A 201 -13.85 20.99 19.74
N ARG A 202 -14.60 21.93 20.31
CA ARG A 202 -16.04 21.80 20.60
C ARG A 202 -16.90 22.02 19.33
N GLY A 203 -18.21 21.83 19.44
CA GLY A 203 -19.17 22.16 18.38
C GLY A 203 -19.14 21.18 17.20
N LYS A 204 -19.17 21.70 15.96
CA LYS A 204 -19.23 20.93 14.70
C LYS A 204 -17.87 20.82 13.97
N ALA A 205 -16.76 20.97 14.69
CA ALA A 205 -15.42 20.92 14.09
C ALA A 205 -15.15 19.61 13.33
N LYS A 206 -14.68 19.71 12.07
CA LYS A 206 -14.30 18.56 11.22
C LYS A 206 -13.07 17.84 11.77
N ILE A 207 -12.06 18.60 12.21
CA ILE A 207 -10.88 18.08 12.91
C ILE A 207 -11.10 18.33 14.40
N LEU A 208 -11.11 17.25 15.17
CA LEU A 208 -11.37 17.28 16.61
C LEU A 208 -10.10 17.64 17.37
N SER A 209 -8.96 17.06 16.98
CA SER A 209 -7.65 17.35 17.56
C SER A 209 -6.55 16.89 16.61
N SER A 210 -5.33 17.36 16.81
CA SER A 210 -4.14 16.84 16.15
C SER A 210 -2.93 16.99 17.03
N VAL A 211 -2.01 16.04 16.98
CA VAL A 211 -0.84 16.00 17.85
C VAL A 211 0.36 15.42 17.08
N ILE A 212 1.56 15.89 17.38
CA ILE A 212 2.82 15.30 16.91
C ILE A 212 3.26 14.26 17.94
N VAL A 213 3.61 13.07 17.47
CA VAL A 213 4.05 11.95 18.30
C VAL A 213 5.25 11.27 17.68
N GLY A 214 6.10 10.68 18.51
CA GLY A 214 7.14 9.77 18.07
C GLY A 214 6.55 8.41 17.69
N ILE A 215 6.98 7.86 16.55
CA ILE A 215 6.57 6.53 16.07
C ILE A 215 7.72 5.50 16.12
N GLY A 216 8.92 5.92 16.51
CA GLY A 216 10.12 5.10 16.59
C GLY A 216 11.36 5.94 16.26
N HIS A 217 12.49 5.28 16.03
CA HIS A 217 13.75 5.93 15.69
C HIS A 217 14.24 5.50 14.30
N ASP A 218 15.01 6.36 13.65
CA ASP A 218 15.77 6.00 12.45
C ASP A 218 17.05 5.21 12.79
N ASP A 219 17.85 4.92 11.77
CA ASP A 219 19.10 4.15 11.94
C ASP A 219 20.19 4.93 12.69
N ASP A 220 20.06 6.27 12.75
CA ASP A 220 20.97 7.18 13.46
C ASP A 220 20.49 7.46 14.91
N GLY A 221 19.37 6.86 15.32
CA GLY A 221 18.78 7.03 16.64
C GLY A 221 17.95 8.31 16.81
N ASN A 222 17.64 9.04 15.73
CA ASN A 222 16.75 10.20 15.79
C ASN A 222 15.28 9.76 15.84
N GLU A 223 14.47 10.42 16.67
CA GLU A 223 13.05 10.12 16.76
C GLU A 223 12.32 10.54 15.48
N ILE A 224 11.63 9.58 14.86
CA ILE A 224 10.77 9.83 13.71
C ILE A 224 9.40 10.26 14.23
N ASN A 225 9.02 11.47 13.83
CA ASN A 225 7.75 12.07 14.23
C ASN A 225 6.65 11.85 13.18
N ALA A 226 5.43 11.70 13.67
CA ALA A 226 4.22 11.68 12.86
C ALA A 226 3.13 12.58 13.46
N LYS A 227 2.33 13.21 12.60
CA LYS A 227 1.17 13.99 13.04
C LYS A 227 -0.08 13.12 12.98
N ILE A 228 -0.62 12.77 14.14
CA ILE A 228 -1.92 12.09 14.24
C ILE A 228 -3.02 13.15 14.21
N VAL A 229 -3.98 12.99 13.29
CA VAL A 229 -5.13 13.89 13.14
C VAL A 229 -6.41 13.12 13.44
N PHE A 230 -7.14 13.56 14.48
CA PHE A 230 -8.43 13.00 14.84
C PHE A 230 -9.54 13.73 14.11
N VAL A 231 -10.22 13.04 13.19
CA VAL A 231 -11.29 13.60 12.36
C VAL A 231 -12.64 13.12 12.87
N ARG A 232 -13.66 13.98 12.78
CA ARG A 232 -15.04 13.64 13.12
C ARG A 232 -15.59 12.63 12.12
N ASP A 233 -16.07 11.50 12.63
CA ASP A 233 -16.81 10.53 11.84
C ASP A 233 -18.13 11.14 11.34
N ARG A 234 -18.30 11.19 10.01
CA ARG A 234 -19.50 11.70 9.34
C ARG A 234 -20.53 10.62 9.07
N ASN A 235 -20.18 9.35 9.22
CA ASN A 235 -21.06 8.21 8.93
C ASN A 235 -21.89 7.78 10.14
N ARG A 236 -21.54 8.25 11.34
CA ARG A 236 -22.27 7.93 12.58
C ARG A 236 -23.72 8.43 12.62
N SER A 237 -24.08 9.41 11.78
CA SER A 237 -25.45 9.95 11.68
C SER A 237 -26.35 9.20 10.68
N ARG A 238 -25.88 8.10 10.09
CA ARG A 238 -26.65 7.26 9.12
C ARG A 238 -27.12 5.93 9.70
N LYS A 239 -27.02 5.74 11.02
CA LYS A 239 -27.54 4.56 11.73
C LYS A 239 -28.79 4.91 12.50
#